data_AF-A0A167UCI5-F1
#
_entry.id   AF-A0A167UCI5-F1
#
_cell.length_a   1.000
_cell.length_b   1.000
_cell.length_c   1.000
_cell.angle_alpha   90.00
_cell.angle_beta   90.00
_cell.angle_gamma   90.00
#
_symmetry.space_group_name_H-M   'P 1'
#
loop_
_entity.id
_entity.type
_entity.pdbx_description
1 polymer ?
#
loop_
_entity_poly.entity_id
_entity_poly.type
_entity_poly.pdbx_seq_one_letter_code
_entity_poly.pdbx_strand_id
1 'polypeptide(L)'
;MANPHPDFSPACPIPYVVQAPERVAQLEAYLKTEFGQLQRINIEPLIQLYKDGKLEPRQQGEAPLYLVDGQIVDKDPWEDPSIPKTATKWCEGLFYQQMTQTHAF
;
A
#
# COMPACT_ATOMS: atom_id res chain seq x y z
N MET A 1 54.58 1.78 12.24
CA MET A 1 53.58 2.82 11.91
C MET A 1 52.26 2.09 11.70
N ALA A 2 51.25 2.35 12.53
CA ALA A 2 49.95 1.68 12.42
C ALA A 2 49.19 2.30 11.24
N ASN A 3 48.78 1.47 10.27
CA ASN A 3 47.94 1.92 9.17
C ASN A 3 46.57 2.35 9.73
N PRO A 4 46.05 3.53 9.37
CA PRO A 4 44.71 3.93 9.77
C PRO A 4 43.70 2.96 9.15
N HIS A 5 42.90 2.31 9.99
CA HIS A 5 41.75 1.55 9.52
C HIS A 5 40.76 2.51 8.87
N PRO A 6 40.24 2.22 7.66
CA PRO A 6 39.19 3.02 7.06
C PRO A 6 37.94 2.95 7.94
N ASP A 7 37.45 4.12 8.36
CA ASP A 7 36.16 4.27 9.03
C ASP A 7 35.07 4.33 7.96
N PHE A 8 34.29 3.26 7.85
CA PHE A 8 33.17 3.19 6.94
C PHE A 8 31.93 3.72 7.65
N SER A 9 31.39 4.84 7.19
CA SER A 9 30.06 5.27 7.62
C SER A 9 29.02 4.19 7.28
N PRO A 10 28.09 3.87 8.20
CA PRO A 10 27.06 2.88 7.93
C PRO A 10 26.25 3.30 6.70
N ALA A 11 25.94 2.34 5.84
CA ALA A 11 25.04 2.58 4.72
C ALA A 11 23.65 2.93 5.26
N CYS A 12 23.17 4.14 4.98
CA CYS A 12 21.78 4.50 5.27
C CYS A 12 20.88 3.80 4.24
N PRO A 13 19.97 2.90 4.65
CA PRO A 13 19.04 2.27 3.72
C PRO A 13 18.13 3.34 3.10
N ILE A 14 17.99 3.28 1.77
CA ILE A 14 17.04 4.13 1.04
C ILE A 14 15.63 3.58 1.29
N PRO A 15 14.66 4.40 1.74
CA PRO A 15 13.29 3.93 1.95
C PRO A 15 12.68 3.41 0.65
N TYR A 16 11.99 2.27 0.71
CA TYR A 16 11.22 1.77 -0.42
C TYR A 16 9.93 2.60 -0.56
N VAL A 17 9.77 3.26 -1.72
CA VAL A 17 8.63 4.11 -2.05
C VAL A 17 7.95 3.58 -3.30
N VAL A 18 6.66 3.24 -3.21
CA VAL A 18 5.87 2.84 -4.37
C VAL A 18 5.29 4.10 -5.02
N GLN A 19 5.68 4.33 -6.27
CA GLN A 19 5.24 5.50 -7.01
C GLN A 19 3.76 5.38 -7.41
N ALA A 20 3.03 6.48 -7.38
CA ALA A 20 1.59 6.48 -7.68
C ALA A 20 1.25 5.86 -9.05
N PRO A 21 1.98 6.13 -10.16
CA PRO A 21 1.71 5.49 -11.45
C PRO A 21 1.91 3.97 -11.44
N GLU A 22 2.95 3.50 -10.75
CA GLU A 22 3.21 2.07 -10.59
C GLU A 22 2.08 1.41 -9.80
N ARG A 23 1.64 2.05 -8.70
CA ARG A 23 0.55 1.53 -7.88
C ARG A 23 -0.77 1.48 -8.64
N VAL A 24 -1.08 2.52 -9.41
CA VAL A 24 -2.26 2.55 -10.30
C VAL A 24 -2.23 1.37 -11.27
N ALA A 25 -1.09 1.11 -11.93
CA ALA A 25 -0.97 -0.03 -12.84
C ALA A 25 -1.19 -1.39 -12.15
N GLN A 26 -0.67 -1.55 -10.93
CA GLN A 26 -0.90 -2.75 -10.12
C GLN A 26 -2.38 -2.92 -9.76
N LEU A 27 -3.06 -1.84 -9.36
CA LEU A 27 -4.49 -1.84 -9.03
C LEU A 27 -5.37 -2.14 -10.26
N GLU A 28 -5.06 -1.53 -11.40
CA GLU A 28 -5.73 -1.80 -12.67
C GLU A 28 -5.52 -3.25 -13.15
N ALA A 29 -4.33 -3.80 -12.94
CA ALA A 29 -4.06 -5.22 -13.21
C ALA A 29 -4.84 -6.12 -12.23
N TYR A 30 -4.87 -5.78 -10.94
CA TYR A 30 -5.59 -6.53 -9.92
C TYR A 30 -7.09 -6.57 -10.21
N LEU A 31 -7.69 -5.47 -10.66
CA LEU A 31 -9.08 -5.42 -11.11
C LEU A 31 -9.41 -6.43 -12.21
N LYS A 32 -8.46 -6.88 -13.02
CA LYS A 32 -8.72 -7.89 -14.06
C LYS A 32 -8.94 -9.30 -13.51
N THR A 33 -8.66 -9.53 -12.23
CA THR A 33 -8.88 -10.82 -11.55
C THR A 33 -10.29 -10.92 -10.98
N GLU A 34 -10.78 -12.13 -10.75
CA GLU A 34 -12.10 -12.34 -10.11
C GLU A 34 -12.16 -11.70 -8.72
N PHE A 35 -11.11 -11.86 -7.91
CA PHE A 35 -11.00 -11.22 -6.59
C PHE A 35 -10.96 -9.69 -6.67
N GLY A 36 -10.27 -9.15 -7.68
CA GLY A 36 -10.24 -7.72 -7.92
C GLY A 36 -11.62 -7.16 -8.29
N GLN A 37 -12.40 -7.87 -9.09
CA GLN A 37 -13.77 -7.46 -9.43
C GLN A 37 -14.67 -7.39 -8.19
N LEU A 38 -14.48 -8.27 -7.20
CA LEU A 38 -15.21 -8.20 -5.92
C LEU A 38 -14.86 -6.94 -5.11
N GLN A 39 -13.65 -6.39 -5.28
CA GLN A 39 -13.16 -5.20 -4.59
C GLN A 39 -13.27 -3.92 -5.43
N ARG A 40 -13.95 -3.99 -6.58
CA ARG A 40 -14.06 -2.89 -7.54
C ARG A 40 -14.55 -1.59 -6.91
N ILE A 41 -15.53 -1.70 -6.02
CA ILE A 41 -16.11 -0.56 -5.29
C ILE A 41 -15.07 0.23 -4.49
N ASN A 42 -14.01 -0.42 -3.99
CA ASN A 42 -12.93 0.23 -3.24
C ASN A 42 -11.77 0.64 -4.14
N ILE A 43 -11.40 -0.21 -5.10
CA ILE A 43 -10.19 0.00 -5.90
C ILE A 43 -10.38 1.10 -6.94
N GLU A 44 -11.55 1.25 -7.55
CA GLU A 44 -11.78 2.31 -8.54
C GLU A 44 -11.65 3.72 -7.92
N PRO A 45 -12.28 4.03 -6.77
CA PRO A 45 -12.04 5.28 -6.07
C PRO A 45 -10.57 5.47 -5.67
N LEU A 46 -9.92 4.41 -5.20
CA LEU A 46 -8.49 4.46 -4.82
C LEU A 46 -7.59 4.83 -6.01
N ILE A 47 -7.82 4.22 -7.18
CA ILE A 47 -7.12 4.59 -8.42
C ILE A 47 -7.34 6.06 -8.74
N GLN A 48 -8.57 6.55 -8.61
CA GLN A 48 -8.89 7.95 -8.91
C GLN A 48 -8.16 8.91 -7.96
N LEU A 49 -8.07 8.56 -6.68
CA LEU A 49 -7.35 9.36 -5.69
C LEU A 49 -5.86 9.49 -6.03
N TYR A 50 -5.20 8.41 -6.48
CA TYR A 50 -3.82 8.48 -6.97
C TYR A 50 -3.71 9.31 -8.26
N LYS A 51 -4.62 9.13 -9.22
CA LYS A 51 -4.62 9.88 -10.48
C LYS A 51 -4.84 11.38 -10.27
N ASP A 52 -5.67 11.76 -9.30
CA ASP A 52 -5.96 13.14 -8.93
C ASP A 52 -4.81 13.78 -8.11
N GLY A 53 -3.80 13.01 -7.71
CA GLY A 53 -2.75 13.48 -6.81
C GLY A 53 -3.24 13.76 -5.39
N LYS A 54 -4.39 13.20 -4.98
CA LYS A 54 -4.93 13.31 -3.62
C LYS A 54 -4.28 12.31 -2.66
N LEU A 55 -3.57 11.32 -3.20
CA LEU A 55 -2.74 10.40 -2.44
C LEU A 55 -1.28 10.53 -2.89
N GLU A 56 -0.42 10.75 -1.92
CA GLU A 56 1.03 10.76 -2.11
C GLU A 56 1.56 9.35 -2.37
N PRO A 57 2.76 9.22 -2.99
CA PRO A 57 3.49 7.95 -3.06
C PRO A 57 3.63 7.32 -1.68
N ARG A 58 3.29 6.04 -1.58
CA ARG A 58 3.29 5.33 -0.30
C ARG A 58 4.69 4.87 0.05
N GLN A 59 5.07 5.04 1.31
CA GLN A 59 6.37 4.61 1.83
C GLN A 59 6.22 3.46 2.83
N GLN A 60 7.27 2.64 2.93
CA GLN A 60 7.32 1.59 3.92
C GLN A 60 7.21 2.17 5.34
N GLY A 61 6.34 1.58 6.17
CA GLY A 61 6.11 2.00 7.54
C GLY A 61 5.04 3.09 7.71
N GLU A 62 4.47 3.60 6.61
CA GLU A 62 3.32 4.50 6.71
C GLU A 62 2.07 3.77 7.23
N ALA A 63 1.28 4.48 8.03
CA ALA A 63 -0.01 3.99 8.49
C ALA A 63 -0.89 3.62 7.29
N PRO A 64 -1.60 2.47 7.32
CA PRO A 64 -2.45 2.03 6.22
C PRO A 64 -3.59 3.03 5.96
N LEU A 65 -4.02 3.09 4.70
CA LEU A 65 -5.23 3.80 4.28
C LEU A 65 -6.36 2.77 4.18
N TYR A 66 -7.49 3.04 4.81
CA TYR A 66 -8.62 2.14 4.79
C TYR A 66 -9.73 2.68 3.90
N LEU A 67 -10.39 1.78 3.16
CA LEU A 67 -11.62 2.10 2.44
C LEU A 67 -12.74 1.13 2.82
N VAL A 68 -13.95 1.65 2.91
CA VAL A 68 -15.18 0.88 3.09
C VAL A 68 -16.19 1.34 2.05
N ASP A 69 -16.64 0.42 1.21
CA ASP A 69 -17.60 0.66 0.12
C ASP A 69 -17.27 1.92 -0.73
N GLY A 70 -15.98 2.12 -1.01
CA GLY A 70 -15.45 3.21 -1.83
C GLY A 70 -15.12 4.50 -1.08
N GLN A 71 -15.34 4.56 0.23
CA GLN A 71 -15.05 5.74 1.05
C GLN A 71 -13.84 5.53 1.94
N ILE A 72 -12.97 6.54 2.05
CA ILE A 72 -11.87 6.54 3.02
C ILE A 72 -12.44 6.61 4.44
N VAL A 73 -11.88 5.81 5.34
CA VAL A 73 -12.20 5.84 6.76
C VAL A 73 -10.93 6.02 7.60
N ASP A 74 -11.05 6.71 8.73
CA ASP A 74 -9.90 7.08 9.58
C ASP A 74 -9.44 5.95 10.51
N LYS A 75 -10.28 4.93 10.73
CA LYS A 75 -10.05 3.83 11.67
C LYS A 75 -10.02 2.50 10.95
N ASP A 76 -9.36 1.53 11.57
CA ASP A 76 -9.36 0.16 11.08
C ASP A 76 -10.81 -0.39 11.05
N PRO A 77 -11.37 -0.68 9.85
CA PRO A 77 -12.76 -1.09 9.74
C PRO A 77 -12.99 -2.54 10.19
N TRP A 78 -11.95 -3.31 10.49
CA TRP A 78 -12.06 -4.63 11.11
C TRP A 78 -12.23 -4.56 12.63
N GLU A 79 -11.78 -3.46 13.25
CA GLU A 79 -11.94 -3.22 14.70
C GLU A 79 -13.14 -2.32 15.03
N ASP A 80 -13.72 -1.66 14.04
CA ASP A 80 -14.89 -0.80 14.23
C ASP A 80 -16.22 -1.58 14.19
N PRO A 81 -16.94 -1.70 15.33
CA PRO A 81 -18.21 -2.45 15.40
C PRO A 81 -19.37 -1.75 14.68
N SER A 82 -19.24 -0.47 14.31
CA SER A 82 -20.27 0.27 13.59
C SER A 82 -20.31 -0.07 12.10
N ILE A 83 -19.23 -0.66 11.57
CA ILE A 83 -19.14 -1.05 10.16
C ILE A 83 -19.90 -2.37 9.94
N PRO A 84 -20.88 -2.41 9.02
CA PRO A 84 -21.61 -3.64 8.72
C PRO A 84 -20.68 -4.78 8.31
N LYS A 85 -20.99 -6.01 8.76
CA LYS A 85 -20.22 -7.21 8.38
C LYS A 85 -20.26 -7.51 6.88
N THR A 86 -21.28 -7.00 6.20
CA THR A 86 -21.47 -7.14 4.74
C THR A 86 -20.74 -6.07 3.94
N ALA A 87 -20.19 -5.04 4.60
CA ALA A 87 -19.48 -3.97 3.91
C ALA A 87 -18.17 -4.49 3.30
N THR A 88 -17.84 -3.97 2.13
CA THR A 88 -16.61 -4.34 1.42
C THR A 88 -15.47 -3.48 1.95
N LYS A 89 -14.48 -4.11 2.57
CA LYS A 89 -13.36 -3.44 3.22
C LYS A 89 -12.09 -3.60 2.39
N TRP A 90 -11.28 -2.55 2.34
CA TRP A 90 -9.97 -2.54 1.70
C TRP A 90 -8.95 -1.91 2.63
N CYS A 91 -7.74 -2.47 2.64
CA CYS A 91 -6.58 -1.92 3.34
C CYS A 91 -5.48 -1.66 2.31
N GLU A 92 -5.11 -0.40 2.16
CA GLU A 92 -4.05 0.06 1.29
C GLU A 92 -2.79 0.35 2.14
N GLY A 93 -1.89 -0.63 2.16
CA GLY A 93 -0.61 -0.55 2.85
C GLY A 93 0.46 -1.41 2.19
N LEU A 94 1.73 -1.07 2.41
CA LEU A 94 2.87 -1.76 1.79
C LEU A 94 3.36 -2.99 2.56
N PHE A 95 2.80 -3.26 3.75
CA PHE A 95 3.24 -4.37 4.62
C PHE A 95 3.07 -5.76 3.98
N TYR A 96 1.97 -5.99 3.25
CA TYR A 96 1.68 -7.31 2.68
C TYR A 96 2.32 -7.55 1.30
N GLN A 97 2.66 -6.49 0.55
CA GLN A 97 3.23 -6.63 -0.79
C GLN A 97 4.66 -7.21 -0.79
N GLN A 98 5.40 -7.03 0.31
CA GLN A 98 6.77 -7.57 0.44
C GLN A 98 6.77 -9.09 0.69
N MET A 99 5.83 -9.62 1.48
CA MET A 99 5.76 -11.07 1.75
C MET A 99 5.55 -11.87 0.48
N THR A 100 4.79 -11.35 -0.50
CA THR A 100 4.59 -12.01 -1.79
C THR A 100 5.80 -11.91 -2.73
N GLN A 101 6.69 -10.93 -2.54
CA GLN A 101 7.90 -10.78 -3.35
C GLN A 101 9.11 -11.54 -2.77
N THR A 102 9.18 -11.73 -1.45
CA THR A 102 10.28 -12.48 -0.82
C THR A 102 10.20 -14.00 -0.98
N HIS A 103 9.07 -14.54 -1.44
CA HIS A 103 8.91 -15.99 -1.73
C HIS A 103 9.23 -16.35 -3.21
N ALA A 104 9.76 -15.41 -4.00
CA ALA A 104 10.10 -15.62 -5.40
C ALA A 104 11.60 -15.91 -5.66
N PHE A 105 12.33 -16.39 -4.64
CA PHE A 105 13.74 -16.80 -4.75
C PHE A 105 13.96 -18.22 -4.25
#